data_AF-A0A517T295-F1
#
_entry.id   AF-A0A517T295-F1
#
_cell.length_a   1.000
_cell.length_b   1.000
_cell.length_c   1.000
_cell.angle_alpha   90.00
_cell.angle_beta   90.00
_cell.angle_gamma   90.00
#
_symmetry.space_group_name_H-M   'P 1'
#
loop_
_entity.id
_entity.type
_entity.pdbx_description
1 polymer ?
#
loop_
_entity_poly.entity_id
_entity_poly.type
_entity_poly.pdbx_seq_one_letter_code
_entity_poly.pdbx_strand_id
1 'polypeptide(L)'
;MNALLANTPCDVLLDGNQRLGPKLMAHPGGLQYMAIYGFSSKKSYDLFCANSDQSFIPYPLVKGYLKNQIADSVDTVQLVVIDAAGPQETHVNAATMKSVLEAVEQKENQVALSFRLTLDRESQAYSVEKALAKLELASSLAKTQ
;
A
#
# COMPACT_ATOMS: atom_id res chain seq x y z
N MET A 1 -9.18 19.27 5.92
CA MET A 1 -8.31 18.37 5.15
C MET A 1 -8.14 17.10 5.95
N ASN A 2 -8.78 15.99 5.57
CA ASN A 2 -8.48 14.70 6.22
C ASN A 2 -7.78 13.84 5.17
N ALA A 3 -6.45 13.80 5.22
CA ALA A 3 -5.72 12.71 4.58
C ALA A 3 -6.23 11.40 5.20
N LEU A 4 -6.48 10.38 4.39
CA LEU A 4 -6.77 9.06 4.92
C LEU A 4 -5.50 8.57 5.63
N LEU A 5 -5.58 8.35 6.94
CA LEU A 5 -4.48 7.85 7.75
C LEU A 5 -4.71 6.37 8.04
N ALA A 6 -3.66 5.58 7.97
CA ALA A 6 -3.64 4.20 8.45
C ALA A 6 -2.56 4.06 9.51
N ASN A 7 -2.64 3.01 10.33
CA ASN A 7 -1.58 2.73 11.30
C ASN A 7 -0.28 2.42 10.55
N THR A 8 0.83 2.91 11.08
CA THR A 8 2.15 2.65 10.49
C THR A 8 2.44 1.14 10.52
N PRO A 9 2.75 0.51 9.38
CA PRO A 9 3.08 -0.91 9.34
C PRO A 9 4.43 -1.19 10.04
N CYS A 10 4.45 -2.22 10.87
CA CYS A 10 5.62 -2.68 11.63
C CYS A 10 6.23 -3.95 11.02
N ASP A 11 5.44 -4.69 10.24
CA ASP A 11 5.84 -5.94 9.61
C ASP A 11 5.50 -5.89 8.13
N VAL A 12 6.24 -6.62 7.30
CA VAL A 12 5.96 -6.83 5.87
C VAL A 12 5.94 -8.31 5.53
N LEU A 13 5.27 -8.65 4.43
CA LEU A 13 5.16 -10.03 3.99
C LEU A 13 6.31 -10.41 3.05
N LEU A 14 7.04 -11.47 3.42
CA LEU A 14 8.07 -12.09 2.57
C LEU A 14 7.78 -13.59 2.41
N ASP A 15 8.13 -14.12 1.25
CA ASP A 15 8.29 -15.55 0.98
C ASP A 15 9.77 -15.84 0.73
N GLY A 16 10.47 -16.31 1.77
CA GLY A 16 11.93 -16.35 1.76
C GLY A 16 12.54 -14.96 1.57
N ASN A 17 13.30 -14.76 0.49
CA ASN A 17 13.85 -13.45 0.09
C ASN A 17 12.96 -12.70 -0.91
N GLN A 18 11.84 -13.29 -1.33
CA GLN A 18 10.93 -12.66 -2.28
C GLN A 18 9.86 -11.85 -1.57
N ARG A 19 9.57 -10.71 -2.17
CA ARG A 19 8.57 -9.77 -1.67
C ARG A 19 7.20 -10.25 -2.07
N LEU A 20 6.30 -10.34 -1.11
CA LEU A 20 4.93 -10.68 -1.39
C LEU A 20 4.07 -9.42 -1.42
N GLY A 21 3.40 -9.26 -2.55
CA GLY A 21 2.45 -8.19 -2.77
C GLY A 21 1.42 -8.59 -3.81
N PRO A 22 0.34 -7.82 -3.91
CA PRO A 22 -0.65 -8.06 -4.94
C PRO A 22 -0.06 -7.88 -6.33
N LYS A 23 -0.53 -8.68 -7.28
CA LYS A 23 -0.27 -8.43 -8.70
C LYS A 23 -0.88 -7.10 -9.10
N LEU A 24 -0.09 -6.21 -9.70
CA LEU A 24 -0.55 -4.90 -10.15
C LEU A 24 -0.68 -4.87 -11.66
N MET A 25 -1.70 -4.16 -12.16
CA MET A 25 -1.83 -3.90 -13.58
C MET A 25 -0.76 -2.90 -14.04
N ALA A 26 -0.23 -3.12 -15.24
CA ALA A 26 0.65 -2.14 -15.87
C ALA A 26 -0.12 -0.84 -16.12
N HIS A 27 0.46 0.28 -15.75
CA HIS A 27 -0.18 1.57 -15.99
C HIS A 27 0.09 2.02 -17.43
N PRO A 28 -0.93 2.49 -18.19
CA PRO A 28 -0.76 2.88 -19.60
C PRO A 28 0.28 3.99 -19.81
N GLY A 29 0.58 4.78 -18.77
CA GLY A 29 1.58 5.84 -18.78
C GLY A 29 3.03 5.38 -18.55
N GLY A 30 3.32 4.08 -18.56
CA GLY A 30 4.69 3.54 -18.47
C GLY A 30 5.30 3.52 -17.06
N LEU A 31 4.61 4.07 -16.05
CA LEU A 31 5.01 3.96 -14.65
C LEU A 31 4.85 2.51 -14.17
N GLN A 32 5.94 1.92 -13.69
CA GLN A 32 5.89 0.63 -13.03
C GLN A 32 5.53 0.83 -11.55
N TYR A 33 4.57 0.04 -11.08
CA TYR A 33 4.22 -0.01 -9.67
C TYR A 33 4.66 -1.37 -9.12
N MET A 34 5.20 -1.35 -7.91
CA MET A 34 5.43 -2.55 -7.11
C MET A 34 4.77 -2.33 -5.76
N ALA A 35 4.02 -3.31 -5.27
CA ALA A 35 3.44 -3.29 -3.94
C ALA A 35 3.97 -4.45 -3.10
N ILE A 36 4.03 -4.25 -1.79
CA ILE A 36 4.20 -5.31 -0.80
C ILE A 36 3.11 -5.20 0.26
N TYR A 37 2.74 -6.31 0.90
CA TYR A 37 1.84 -6.25 2.05
C TYR A 37 2.62 -5.82 3.30
N GLY A 38 2.03 -4.90 4.06
CA GLY A 38 2.51 -4.41 5.34
C GLY A 38 1.40 -4.44 6.39
N PHE A 39 1.77 -4.79 7.62
CA PHE A 39 0.84 -4.97 8.73
C PHE A 39 1.26 -4.11 9.92
N SER A 40 0.30 -3.38 10.48
CA SER A 40 0.52 -2.55 11.67
C SER A 40 0.45 -3.33 12.97
N SER A 41 -0.18 -4.51 12.94
CA SER A 41 -0.35 -5.35 14.12
C SER A 41 -0.44 -6.83 13.76
N LYS A 42 -0.12 -7.68 14.75
CA LYS A 42 -0.35 -9.13 14.66
C LYS A 42 -1.80 -9.47 14.30
N LYS A 43 -2.79 -8.71 14.79
CA LYS A 43 -4.21 -8.95 14.49
C LYS A 43 -4.50 -8.80 13.00
N SER A 44 -3.95 -7.76 12.37
CA SER A 44 -4.10 -7.52 10.92
C SER A 44 -3.47 -8.66 10.11
N TYR A 45 -2.27 -9.08 10.51
CA TYR A 45 -1.58 -10.20 9.87
C TYR A 45 -2.32 -11.53 10.05
N ASP A 46 -2.82 -11.82 11.26
CA ASP A 46 -3.58 -13.05 11.54
C ASP A 46 -4.89 -13.07 10.72
N LEU A 47 -5.54 -11.91 10.54
CA LEU A 47 -6.71 -11.78 9.67
C LEU A 47 -6.37 -12.07 8.21
N PHE A 48 -5.26 -11.55 7.71
CA PHE A 48 -4.78 -11.84 6.35
C PHE A 48 -4.54 -13.33 6.13
N CYS A 49 -3.88 -13.98 7.09
CA CYS A 49 -3.60 -15.42 7.03
C CYS A 49 -4.88 -16.25 7.11
N ALA A 50 -5.86 -15.85 7.92
CA ALA A 50 -7.15 -16.55 7.99
C ALA A 50 -7.94 -16.52 6.67
N ASN A 51 -7.66 -15.55 5.80
CA ASN A 51 -8.27 -15.42 4.47
C ASN A 51 -7.32 -15.83 3.34
N SER A 52 -6.26 -16.59 3.64
CA SER A 52 -5.33 -17.12 2.65
C SER A 52 -5.06 -18.60 2.88
N ASP A 53 -4.98 -19.36 1.79
CA ASP A 53 -4.57 -20.77 1.84
C ASP A 53 -3.05 -20.95 2.01
N GLN A 54 -2.29 -19.85 2.06
CA GLN A 54 -0.84 -19.83 2.14
C GLN A 54 -0.38 -19.39 3.53
N SER A 55 0.61 -20.10 4.07
CA SER A 55 1.31 -19.69 5.29
C SER A 55 2.43 -18.74 4.92
N PHE A 56 2.33 -17.50 5.39
CA PHE A 56 3.35 -16.48 5.17
C PHE A 56 4.12 -16.19 6.44
N ILE A 57 5.35 -15.68 6.35
CA ILE A 57 6.12 -15.28 7.52
C ILE A 57 6.12 -13.74 7.59
N PRO A 58 5.62 -13.15 8.70
CA PRO A 58 5.74 -11.71 8.88
C PRO A 58 7.20 -11.39 9.15
N TYR A 59 7.74 -10.45 8.40
CA TYR A 59 9.10 -9.99 8.55
C TYR A 59 9.10 -8.60 9.18
N PRO A 60 9.71 -8.42 10.37
CA PRO A 60 9.81 -7.13 11.01
C PRO A 60 10.43 -6.10 10.06
N LEU A 61 9.74 -4.98 9.91
CA LEU A 61 10.17 -3.92 9.03
C LEU A 61 11.37 -3.22 9.65
N VAL A 62 12.56 -3.65 9.23
CA VAL A 62 13.81 -3.00 9.61
C VAL A 62 14.02 -1.76 8.74
N LYS A 63 14.33 -0.61 9.34
CA LYS A 63 14.57 0.66 8.63
C LYS A 63 15.55 0.51 7.45
N GLY A 64 16.55 -0.35 7.61
CA GLY A 64 17.52 -0.66 6.56
C GLY A 64 16.90 -1.31 5.32
N TYR A 65 15.88 -2.14 5.49
CA TYR A 65 15.19 -2.78 4.37
C TYR A 65 14.50 -1.75 3.48
N LEU A 66 13.64 -0.88 4.05
CA LEU A 66 12.95 0.16 3.27
C LEU A 66 13.94 1.11 2.59
N LYS A 67 15.03 1.50 3.28
CA LYS A 67 16.07 2.36 2.70
C LYS A 67 16.74 1.73 1.49
N ASN A 68 17.13 0.46 1.59
CA ASN A 68 17.75 -0.25 0.49
C ASN A 68 16.79 -0.38 -0.70
N GLN A 69 15.51 -0.66 -0.43
CA GLN A 69 14.51 -0.77 -1.50
C GLN A 69 14.31 0.53 -2.27
N ILE A 70 14.23 1.67 -1.55
CA ILE A 70 14.02 2.98 -2.17
C ILE A 70 15.23 3.38 -3.03
N ALA A 71 16.45 3.02 -2.61
CA ALA A 71 17.68 3.37 -3.34
C ALA A 71 17.82 2.63 -4.68
N ASP A 72 17.31 1.39 -4.76
CA ASP A 72 17.46 0.51 -5.94
C ASP A 72 16.45 0.78 -7.06
N SER A 73 15.45 1.64 -6.85
CA SER A 73 14.30 1.81 -7.78
C SER A 73 14.17 3.23 -8.32
N VAL A 74 14.78 3.50 -9.47
CA VAL A 74 14.74 4.82 -10.13
C VAL A 74 13.43 5.03 -10.92
N ASP A 75 12.86 3.97 -11.50
CA ASP A 75 11.69 4.05 -12.41
C ASP A 75 10.44 3.32 -11.89
N THR A 76 10.45 2.87 -10.62
CA THR A 76 9.34 2.11 -10.02
C THR A 76 8.79 2.80 -8.80
N VAL A 77 7.48 3.02 -8.78
CA VAL A 77 6.77 3.51 -7.59
C VAL A 77 6.53 2.34 -6.65
N GLN A 78 7.24 2.36 -5.53
CA GLN A 78 7.15 1.32 -4.51
C GLN A 78 6.09 1.65 -3.45
N LEU A 79 5.15 0.75 -3.28
CA LEU A 79 3.99 0.87 -2.41
C LEU A 79 4.02 -0.19 -1.31
N VAL A 80 3.43 0.16 -0.17
CA VAL A 80 3.11 -0.74 0.93
C VAL A 80 1.59 -0.75 1.06
N VAL A 81 0.97 -1.90 0.81
CA VAL A 81 -0.45 -2.15 1.08
C VAL A 81 -0.61 -2.37 2.57
N ILE A 82 -1.42 -1.54 3.22
CA ILE A 82 -1.50 -1.51 4.67
C ILE A 82 -2.75 -2.26 5.14
N ASP A 83 -2.54 -3.24 6.03
CA ASP A 83 -3.58 -3.96 6.76
C ASP A 83 -4.67 -4.57 5.87
N ALA A 84 -4.28 -5.16 4.73
CA ALA A 84 -5.20 -5.94 3.93
C ALA A 84 -5.75 -7.12 4.75
N ALA A 85 -7.05 -7.38 4.65
CA ALA A 85 -7.72 -8.51 5.29
C ALA A 85 -7.49 -9.84 4.57
N GLY A 86 -6.96 -9.82 3.35
CA GLY A 86 -6.60 -11.00 2.57
C GLY A 86 -6.09 -10.66 1.16
N PRO A 87 -5.55 -11.64 0.42
CA PRO A 87 -4.99 -11.41 -0.93
C PRO A 87 -6.05 -11.03 -1.98
N GLN A 88 -7.32 -11.41 -1.75
CA GLN A 88 -8.45 -11.15 -2.66
C GLN A 88 -9.36 -10.01 -2.18
N GLU A 89 -8.93 -9.22 -1.20
CA GLU A 89 -9.72 -8.08 -0.75
C GLU A 89 -9.95 -7.09 -1.90
N THR A 90 -11.21 -6.76 -2.18
CA THR A 90 -11.54 -6.01 -3.41
C THR A 90 -10.97 -4.60 -3.42
N HIS A 91 -10.78 -3.98 -2.25
CA HIS A 91 -10.21 -2.65 -2.12
C HIS A 91 -9.20 -2.63 -1.00
N VAL A 92 -7.96 -2.25 -1.32
CA VAL A 92 -6.91 -2.13 -0.31
C VAL A 92 -6.26 -0.76 -0.39
N ASN A 93 -5.82 -0.25 0.76
CA ASN A 93 -5.17 1.05 0.84
C ASN A 93 -3.65 0.87 0.82
N ALA A 94 -2.96 1.84 0.22
CA ALA A 94 -1.51 1.82 0.18
C ALA A 94 -0.87 3.19 0.42
N ALA A 95 0.32 3.17 1.00
CA ALA A 95 1.22 4.30 1.13
C ALA A 95 2.51 4.04 0.35
N THR A 96 3.29 5.08 0.05
CA THR A 96 4.62 4.86 -0.54
C THR A 96 5.57 4.28 0.48
N MET A 97 6.55 3.46 0.05
CA MET A 97 7.60 2.98 0.95
C MET A 97 8.35 4.13 1.64
N LYS A 98 8.52 5.26 0.94
CA LYS A 98 9.13 6.47 1.51
C LYS A 98 8.31 7.05 2.66
N SER A 99 6.99 7.22 2.48
CA SER A 99 6.11 7.73 3.54
C SER A 99 6.07 6.80 4.75
N VAL A 100 6.07 5.48 4.54
CA VAL A 100 6.17 4.51 5.63
C VAL A 100 7.52 4.63 6.35
N LEU A 101 8.62 4.73 5.61
CA LEU A 101 9.95 4.92 6.21
C LEU A 101 10.01 6.18 7.06
N GLU A 102 9.50 7.31 6.55
CA GLU A 102 9.45 8.58 7.29
C GLU A 102 8.65 8.43 8.60
N ALA A 103 7.46 7.83 8.56
CA ALA A 103 6.66 7.58 9.75
C ALA A 103 7.39 6.68 10.76
N VAL A 104 8.05 5.62 10.30
CA VAL A 104 8.86 4.71 11.14
C VAL A 104 10.10 5.41 11.72
N GLU A 105 10.71 6.33 10.98
CA GLU A 105 11.85 7.13 11.46
C GLU A 105 11.44 8.13 12.54
N GLN A 106 10.30 8.79 12.33
CA GLN A 106 9.72 9.79 13.23
C GLN A 106 8.96 9.17 14.41
N LYS A 107 8.80 7.84 14.42
CA LYS A 107 7.99 7.09 15.40
C LYS A 107 6.53 7.54 15.41
N GLU A 108 6.00 7.87 14.25
CA GLU A 108 4.59 8.17 14.07
C GLU A 108 3.77 6.88 14.06
N ASN A 109 2.64 6.90 14.77
CA ASN A 109 1.72 5.77 14.81
C ASN A 109 0.89 5.64 13.53
N GLN A 110 0.86 6.67 12.69
CA GLN A 110 0.04 6.75 11.50
C GLN A 110 0.85 7.20 10.30
N VAL A 111 0.45 6.74 9.13
CA VAL A 111 1.00 7.14 7.83
C VAL A 111 -0.13 7.56 6.89
N ALA A 112 0.14 8.57 6.06
CA ALA A 112 -0.82 9.03 5.07
C ALA A 112 -0.93 8.04 3.89
N LEU A 113 -2.16 7.59 3.63
CA LEU A 113 -2.50 6.79 2.48
C LEU A 113 -2.47 7.66 1.22
N SER A 114 -1.72 7.19 0.24
CA SER A 114 -1.49 7.92 -1.03
C SER A 114 -2.11 7.21 -2.22
N PHE A 115 -2.48 5.94 -2.08
CA PHE A 115 -3.00 5.10 -3.15
C PHE A 115 -4.14 4.22 -2.66
N ARG A 116 -5.06 3.93 -3.58
CA ARG A 116 -6.09 2.91 -3.43
C ARG A 116 -5.89 1.89 -4.55
N LEU A 117 -5.92 0.62 -4.19
CA LEU A 117 -5.81 -0.48 -5.11
C LEU A 117 -7.17 -1.17 -5.18
N THR A 118 -7.66 -1.41 -6.40
CA THR A 118 -8.93 -2.09 -6.63
C THR A 118 -8.70 -3.37 -7.42
N LEU A 119 -9.13 -4.51 -6.88
CA LEU A 119 -8.95 -5.80 -7.54
C LEU A 119 -9.88 -5.90 -8.75
N ASP A 120 -9.29 -6.07 -9.92
CA ASP A 120 -10.00 -6.48 -11.11
C ASP A 120 -10.16 -8.02 -11.11
N ARG A 121 -11.41 -8.49 -11.03
CA ARG A 121 -11.71 -9.92 -10.88
C ARG A 121 -11.39 -10.72 -12.14
N GLU A 122 -11.40 -10.11 -13.31
CA GLU A 122 -11.14 -10.79 -14.58
C GLU A 122 -9.65 -11.07 -14.75
N SER A 123 -8.79 -10.08 -14.48
CA SER A 123 -7.34 -10.17 -14.61
C SER A 123 -6.62 -10.67 -13.35
N GLN A 124 -7.34 -10.76 -12.21
CA GLN A 124 -6.79 -11.07 -10.89
C GLN A 124 -5.59 -10.16 -10.55
N ALA A 125 -5.69 -8.90 -10.94
CA ALA A 125 -4.68 -7.88 -10.73
C ALA A 125 -5.34 -6.59 -10.20
N TYR A 126 -4.58 -5.81 -9.43
CA TYR A 126 -5.09 -4.57 -8.88
C TYR A 126 -4.77 -3.39 -9.81
N SER A 127 -5.78 -2.57 -10.08
CA SER A 127 -5.58 -1.24 -10.62
C SER A 127 -5.11 -0.31 -9.50
N VAL A 128 -4.14 0.55 -9.80
CA VAL A 128 -3.57 1.49 -8.83
C VAL A 128 -4.12 2.88 -9.14
N GLU A 129 -4.82 3.46 -8.18
CA GLU A 129 -5.31 4.83 -8.25
C GLU A 129 -4.62 5.66 -7.18
N LYS A 130 -4.17 6.87 -7.53
CA LYS A 130 -3.76 7.83 -6.51
C LYS A 130 -4.99 8.18 -5.67
N ALA A 131 -4.87 8.01 -4.36
CA ALA A 131 -5.84 8.55 -3.42
C ALA A 131 -5.64 10.07 -3.39
N LEU A 132 -6.15 10.76 -4.41
CA LEU A 132 -6.25 12.21 -4.39
C LEU A 132 -7.06 12.56 -3.14
N ALA A 133 -6.46 13.34 -2.25
CA ALA A 133 -7.25 14.18 -1.36
C ALA A 133 -8.24 14.89 -2.27
N LYS A 134 -9.53 14.55 -2.12
CA LYS A 134 -10.62 15.04 -2.96
C LYS A 134 -10.70 16.55 -2.77
N LEU A 135 -9.88 17.30 -3.51
CA LEU A 135 -9.99 18.73 -3.60
C LEU A 135 -11.05 18.99 -4.68
N GLU A 136 -12.23 19.44 -4.23
CA GLU A 136 -13.02 20.46 -4.90
C GLU A 136 -13.23 20.27 -6.42
N LEU A 137 -14.01 19.26 -6.80
CA LEU A 137 -14.72 19.27 -8.11
C LEU A 137 -16.24 19.35 -7.89
N ALA A 138 -16.64 20.12 -6.88
CA ALA A 138 -18.03 20.47 -6.59
C ALA A 138 -18.25 21.96 -6.28
N SER A 139 -17.29 22.83 -6.57
CA SER A 139 -17.43 24.30 -6.40
C SER A 139 -17.45 25.09 -7.71
N SER A 140 -17.35 24.44 -8.89
CA SER A 140 -17.45 25.11 -10.19
C SER A 140 -18.83 25.07 -10.86
N LEU A 141 -19.90 24.62 -10.16
CA LEU A 141 -21.26 24.55 -10.72
C LEU A 141 -22.30 25.46 -10.02
N ALA A 142 -21.87 26.42 -9.19
CA ALA A 142 -22.79 27.28 -8.44
C ALA A 142 -22.53 28.79 -8.54
N LYS A 143 -21.98 29.28 -9.67
CA LYS A 143 -22.01 30.72 -10.01
C LYS A 143 -22.34 30.93 -11.48
N THR A 144 -23.58 30.63 -11.82
CA THR A 144 -24.26 31.25 -12.97
C THR A 144 -25.63 31.66 -12.48
N GLN A 145 -25.70 32.85 -11.88
CA GLN A 145 -26.88 33.69 -11.84
C GLN A 145 -26.42 35.14 -11.93
#